data_AF-A0A821BQD4-F1
#
_entry.id   AF-A0A821BQD4-F1
#
_cell.length_a   1.000
_cell.length_b   1.000
_cell.length_c   1.000
_cell.angle_alpha   90.00
_cell.angle_beta   90.00
_cell.angle_gamma   90.00
#
_symmetry.space_group_name_H-M   'P 1'
#
loop_
_entity.id
_entity.type
_entity.pdbx_description
1 polymer ?
#
loop_
_entity_poly.entity_id
_entity_poly.type
_entity_poly.pdbx_seq_one_letter_code
_entity_poly.pdbx_strand_id
1 'polypeptide(L)'
;MSASSHYGGKIAFGKDNMLYIAWGMGTGQNDPPNNAQNLSLLLGKILRINVDVPSGGLNYSVPPDNPFVDSTGTQRKEIYAWGFRNPWKFNFDSTGRMWCADVGQGSYEEIDIVNKGKNYGWRIMEGNHCFNPSTNCDTTGLVKPIFEYPHSDGLSINGGYVSYGNSLPNLRGKYLYGDWSSKKVWALTYDGINPTTTQLLTTAPSNIASFGMDKNKNIYVLCTGDSKIYKLIDNTVGTEPYETNFPTEFSLKQNYPNPFNPVTYIQFNLKEKSEITLEVYNMEGKCMGIILNESKDAGEYGVRFDASNYSSGIYYCKISAQGISGSNFTSTKKMVLLK
;
A
#
# COMPACT_ATOMS: atom_id res chain seq x y z
N MET A 1 -25.58 -11.31 21.72
CA MET A 1 -24.33 -10.61 21.35
C MET A 1 -24.61 -9.12 21.42
N SER A 2 -24.20 -8.43 22.48
CA SER A 2 -24.27 -6.97 22.56
C SER A 2 -22.86 -6.44 22.83
N ALA A 3 -22.13 -6.24 21.76
CA ALA A 3 -21.00 -5.33 21.73
C ALA A 3 -21.14 -4.49 20.47
N SER A 4 -21.03 -3.18 20.60
CA SER A 4 -21.49 -2.18 19.63
C SER A 4 -20.34 -1.44 18.93
N SER A 5 -19.10 -1.95 18.97
CA SER A 5 -17.92 -1.22 18.51
C SER A 5 -16.74 -2.13 18.13
N HIS A 6 -15.75 -1.57 17.42
CA HIS A 6 -14.45 -2.18 17.11
C HIS A 6 -14.50 -3.44 16.26
N TYR A 7 -15.16 -3.36 15.10
CA TYR A 7 -15.26 -4.47 14.17
C TYR A 7 -14.17 -4.48 13.10
N GLY A 8 -13.45 -3.38 12.88
CA GLY A 8 -12.62 -3.22 11.69
C GLY A 8 -13.48 -3.37 10.43
N GLY A 9 -13.17 -4.37 9.58
CA GLY A 9 -13.96 -4.71 8.39
C GLY A 9 -13.24 -4.44 7.07
N LYS A 10 -11.97 -4.03 7.10
CA LYS A 10 -11.17 -3.91 5.89
C LYS A 10 -10.96 -5.29 5.26
N ILE A 11 -11.12 -5.36 3.95
CA ILE A 11 -10.75 -6.51 3.13
C ILE A 11 -9.79 -6.09 2.00
N ALA A 12 -8.92 -7.02 1.61
CA ALA A 12 -8.07 -6.89 0.43
C ALA A 12 -7.59 -8.28 -0.02
N PHE A 13 -7.34 -8.43 -1.33
CA PHE A 13 -6.65 -9.60 -1.85
C PHE A 13 -5.14 -9.43 -1.73
N GLY A 14 -4.47 -10.47 -1.25
CA GLY A 14 -3.01 -10.56 -1.27
C GLY A 14 -2.50 -10.96 -2.66
N LYS A 15 -1.17 -10.92 -2.85
CA LYS A 15 -0.53 -11.41 -4.08
C LYS A 15 -0.64 -12.92 -4.28
N ASP A 16 -1.03 -13.63 -3.23
CA ASP A 16 -1.33 -15.06 -3.19
C ASP A 16 -2.78 -15.37 -3.61
N ASN A 17 -3.54 -14.37 -4.10
CA ASN A 17 -4.94 -14.46 -4.47
C ASN A 17 -5.88 -14.86 -3.32
N MET A 18 -5.43 -14.75 -2.08
CA MET A 18 -6.28 -15.01 -0.91
C MET A 18 -6.97 -13.73 -0.46
N LEU A 19 -8.18 -13.86 0.05
CA LEU A 19 -8.90 -12.76 0.68
C LEU A 19 -8.45 -12.62 2.13
N TYR A 20 -7.93 -11.45 2.47
CA TYR A 20 -7.60 -11.06 3.83
C TYR A 20 -8.71 -10.20 4.43
N ILE A 21 -9.03 -10.43 5.69
CA ILE A 21 -10.13 -9.77 6.39
C ILE A 21 -9.62 -9.29 7.75
N ALA A 22 -9.74 -8.00 8.02
CA ALA A 22 -9.47 -7.44 9.33
C ALA A 22 -10.74 -7.47 10.18
N TRP A 23 -10.65 -8.11 11.35
CA TRP A 23 -11.76 -8.22 12.28
C TRP A 23 -11.30 -7.78 13.67
N GLY A 24 -11.85 -6.68 14.17
CA GLY A 24 -11.52 -6.17 15.51
C GLY A 24 -12.08 -7.04 16.63
N MET A 25 -11.73 -6.71 17.87
CA MET A 25 -12.07 -7.50 19.06
C MET A 25 -13.57 -7.61 19.32
N GLY A 26 -14.39 -6.74 18.70
CA GLY A 26 -15.85 -6.82 18.78
C GLY A 26 -16.39 -6.72 20.21
N THR A 27 -15.70 -5.96 21.06
CA THR A 27 -16.05 -5.70 22.47
C THR A 27 -15.97 -4.20 22.77
N GLY A 28 -16.51 -3.82 23.93
CA GLY A 28 -16.28 -2.50 24.50
C GLY A 28 -14.84 -2.27 24.94
N GLN A 29 -14.64 -1.22 25.73
CA GLN A 29 -13.34 -0.81 26.27
C GLN A 29 -12.59 -1.96 26.96
N ASN A 30 -11.27 -1.99 26.79
CA ASN A 30 -10.32 -2.89 27.46
C ASN A 30 -10.47 -4.40 27.15
N ASP A 31 -11.30 -4.80 26.19
CA ASP A 31 -11.53 -6.22 25.81
C ASP A 31 -11.62 -7.21 26.98
N PRO A 32 -12.50 -7.07 28.00
CA PRO A 32 -12.51 -7.96 29.16
C PRO A 32 -12.54 -9.47 28.83
N PRO A 33 -13.28 -9.93 27.78
CA PRO A 33 -13.26 -11.33 27.33
C PRO A 33 -11.92 -11.81 26.74
N ASN A 34 -11.00 -10.90 26.43
CA ASN A 34 -9.70 -11.18 25.83
C ASN A 34 -9.82 -11.83 24.43
N ASN A 35 -10.77 -11.34 23.63
CA ASN A 35 -11.10 -11.90 22.34
C ASN A 35 -9.90 -11.90 21.37
N ALA A 36 -9.08 -10.85 21.40
CA ALA A 36 -7.92 -10.74 20.52
C ALA A 36 -6.88 -11.83 20.74
N GLN A 37 -6.74 -12.33 21.98
CA GLN A 37 -5.87 -13.46 22.32
C GLN A 37 -6.56 -14.83 22.23
N ASN A 38 -7.89 -14.87 22.30
CA ASN A 38 -8.63 -16.13 22.16
C ASN A 38 -8.61 -16.62 20.70
N LEU A 39 -7.85 -17.68 20.43
CA LEU A 39 -7.73 -18.29 19.11
C LEU A 39 -8.95 -19.13 18.69
N SER A 40 -9.89 -19.37 19.60
CA SER A 40 -11.17 -20.06 19.27
C SER A 40 -12.18 -19.12 18.62
N LEU A 41 -11.87 -17.82 18.55
CA LEU A 41 -12.70 -16.77 17.97
C LEU A 41 -11.99 -16.12 16.79
N LEU A 42 -12.79 -15.56 15.87
CA LEU A 42 -12.31 -14.79 14.72
C LEU A 42 -12.08 -13.30 15.03
N LEU A 43 -12.34 -12.87 16.27
CA LEU A 43 -12.30 -11.48 16.72
C LEU A 43 -10.87 -11.06 17.12
N GLY A 44 -10.47 -9.84 16.77
CA GLY A 44 -9.12 -9.29 17.01
C GLY A 44 -8.04 -9.98 16.18
N LYS A 45 -8.35 -10.24 14.90
CA LYS A 45 -7.57 -11.05 13.97
C LYS A 45 -7.41 -10.36 12.60
N ILE A 46 -6.35 -10.73 11.90
CA ILE A 46 -6.36 -10.76 10.44
C ILE A 46 -6.65 -12.21 10.04
N LEU A 47 -7.69 -12.41 9.23
CA LEU A 47 -8.09 -13.69 8.67
C LEU A 47 -7.59 -13.81 7.23
N ARG A 48 -7.41 -15.03 6.74
CA ARG A 48 -7.03 -15.34 5.35
C ARG A 48 -7.77 -16.57 4.85
N ILE A 49 -8.55 -16.40 3.79
CA ILE A 49 -9.40 -17.44 3.19
C ILE A 49 -9.25 -17.48 1.67
N ASN A 50 -9.55 -18.63 1.07
CA ASN A 50 -9.66 -18.81 -0.37
C ASN A 50 -11.13 -18.82 -0.77
N VAL A 51 -11.57 -17.81 -1.52
CA VAL A 51 -12.96 -17.67 -1.97
C VAL A 51 -13.24 -18.37 -3.29
N ASP A 52 -12.20 -18.78 -4.03
CA ASP A 52 -12.33 -19.42 -5.35
C ASP A 52 -12.60 -20.92 -5.24
N VAL A 53 -12.25 -21.53 -4.11
CA VAL A 53 -12.40 -22.98 -3.88
C VAL A 53 -13.20 -23.21 -2.59
N PRO A 54 -14.54 -23.19 -2.63
CA PRO A 54 -15.39 -23.59 -1.50
C PRO A 54 -15.09 -25.01 -1.02
N SER A 55 -15.15 -25.25 0.30
CA SER A 55 -14.92 -26.58 0.88
C SER A 55 -15.65 -26.76 2.20
N GLY A 56 -15.89 -28.01 2.62
CA GLY A 56 -16.43 -28.30 3.96
C GLY A 56 -17.81 -27.69 4.24
N GLY A 57 -18.62 -27.46 3.20
CA GLY A 57 -19.94 -26.82 3.32
C GLY A 57 -19.90 -25.30 3.49
N LEU A 58 -18.73 -24.66 3.37
CA LEU A 58 -18.55 -23.22 3.41
C LEU A 58 -18.35 -22.65 2.00
N ASN A 59 -18.69 -21.37 1.80
CA ASN A 59 -18.46 -20.64 0.54
C ASN A 59 -16.99 -20.26 0.30
N TYR A 60 -16.06 -20.83 1.08
CA TYR A 60 -14.64 -20.61 1.01
C TYR A 60 -13.90 -21.87 1.49
N SER A 61 -12.59 -21.92 1.27
CA SER A 61 -11.68 -22.86 1.93
C SER A 61 -10.63 -22.11 2.74
N VAL A 62 -10.02 -22.83 3.67
CA VAL A 62 -8.85 -22.34 4.40
C VAL A 62 -7.61 -22.72 3.61
N PRO A 63 -6.72 -21.76 3.30
CA PRO A 63 -5.46 -22.06 2.63
C PRO A 63 -4.63 -23.09 3.42
N PRO A 64 -4.00 -24.07 2.74
CA PRO A 64 -3.29 -25.16 3.40
C PRO A 64 -2.01 -24.72 4.11
N ASP A 65 -1.58 -23.48 3.93
CA ASP A 65 -0.41 -22.92 4.60
C ASP A 65 -0.77 -21.91 5.71
N ASN A 66 -2.05 -21.83 6.10
CA ASN A 66 -2.45 -21.03 7.26
C ASN A 66 -1.85 -21.59 8.57
N PRO A 67 -1.51 -20.72 9.55
CA PRO A 67 -0.81 -21.11 10.78
C PRO A 67 -1.44 -22.25 11.59
N PHE A 68 -2.76 -22.36 11.56
CA PHE A 68 -3.52 -23.30 12.40
C PHE A 68 -4.26 -24.36 11.58
N VAL A 69 -3.87 -24.59 10.32
CA VAL A 69 -4.57 -25.58 9.47
C VAL A 69 -4.56 -26.99 10.07
N ASP A 70 -3.44 -27.38 10.67
CA ASP A 70 -3.20 -28.69 11.27
C ASP A 70 -3.47 -28.73 12.78
N SER A 71 -3.95 -27.63 13.37
CA SER A 71 -4.25 -27.60 14.80
C SER A 71 -5.38 -28.57 15.12
N THR A 72 -5.19 -29.39 16.15
CA THR A 72 -6.21 -30.32 16.69
C THR A 72 -7.04 -29.70 17.81
N GLY A 73 -6.66 -28.52 18.29
CA GLY A 73 -7.36 -27.78 19.33
C GLY A 73 -8.53 -26.93 18.81
N THR A 74 -8.90 -25.92 19.57
CA THR A 74 -10.03 -25.03 19.26
C THR A 74 -9.65 -23.86 18.34
N GLN A 75 -8.39 -23.76 17.92
CA GLN A 75 -7.91 -22.66 17.09
C GLN A 75 -8.67 -22.60 15.77
N ARG A 76 -9.08 -21.39 15.39
CA ARG A 76 -9.74 -21.13 14.12
C ARG A 76 -8.73 -21.12 12.99
N LYS A 77 -8.94 -21.99 12.00
CA LYS A 77 -8.00 -22.23 10.90
C LYS A 77 -7.90 -21.05 9.93
N GLU A 78 -8.89 -20.15 9.95
CA GLU A 78 -8.95 -18.93 9.17
C GLU A 78 -7.95 -17.85 9.64
N ILE A 79 -7.43 -17.97 10.87
CA ILE A 79 -6.54 -16.97 11.47
C ILE A 79 -5.20 -16.93 10.74
N TYR A 80 -4.84 -15.76 10.21
CA TYR A 80 -3.52 -15.47 9.65
C TYR A 80 -2.61 -14.81 10.69
N ALA A 81 -3.14 -13.88 11.48
CA ALA A 81 -2.47 -13.19 12.58
C ALA A 81 -3.50 -12.78 13.65
N TRP A 82 -3.08 -12.55 14.89
CA TRP A 82 -3.97 -12.24 16.01
C TRP A 82 -3.38 -11.21 16.98
N GLY A 83 -4.16 -10.79 17.98
CA GLY A 83 -3.71 -9.83 18.97
C GLY A 83 -3.90 -8.39 18.50
N PHE A 84 -4.94 -8.12 17.72
CA PHE A 84 -5.31 -6.77 17.28
C PHE A 84 -6.51 -6.26 18.07
N ARG A 85 -6.55 -4.95 18.31
CA ARG A 85 -7.68 -4.29 18.96
C ARG A 85 -8.78 -3.98 17.95
N ASN A 86 -8.48 -3.12 17.00
CA ASN A 86 -9.36 -2.63 15.97
C ASN A 86 -8.54 -2.30 14.70
N PRO A 87 -8.08 -3.33 13.95
CA PRO A 87 -7.27 -3.15 12.75
C PRO A 87 -8.12 -2.47 11.67
N TRP A 88 -8.08 -1.14 11.65
CA TRP A 88 -9.04 -0.30 10.91
C TRP A 88 -8.78 -0.38 9.41
N LYS A 89 -7.50 -0.36 9.03
CA LYS A 89 -7.09 -0.42 7.65
C LYS A 89 -5.77 -1.14 7.52
N PHE A 90 -5.73 -2.09 6.59
CA PHE A 90 -4.50 -2.64 6.06
C PHE A 90 -4.48 -2.58 4.54
N ASN A 91 -3.28 -2.60 3.97
CA ASN A 91 -3.04 -2.75 2.54
C ASN A 91 -1.72 -3.49 2.30
N PHE A 92 -1.58 -4.03 1.09
CA PHE A 92 -0.34 -4.62 0.62
C PHE A 92 0.47 -3.61 -0.18
N ASP A 93 1.78 -3.55 0.06
CA ASP A 93 2.69 -2.79 -0.77
C ASP A 93 3.11 -3.56 -2.03
N SER A 94 3.94 -2.94 -2.87
CA SER A 94 4.40 -3.55 -4.12
C SER A 94 5.25 -4.80 -3.94
N THR A 95 5.76 -5.07 -2.74
CA THR A 95 6.50 -6.30 -2.41
C THR A 95 5.55 -7.41 -1.93
N GLY A 96 4.37 -7.04 -1.41
CA GLY A 96 3.41 -7.96 -0.80
C GLY A 96 3.42 -7.91 0.73
N ARG A 97 4.15 -6.94 1.31
CA ARG A 97 4.15 -6.69 2.75
C ARG A 97 2.82 -6.04 3.16
N MET A 98 2.20 -6.57 4.22
CA MET A 98 0.97 -6.01 4.77
C MET A 98 1.30 -4.91 5.78
N TRP A 99 0.83 -3.70 5.49
CA TRP A 99 0.84 -2.56 6.40
C TRP A 99 -0.52 -2.48 7.07
N CYS A 100 -0.59 -2.49 8.38
CA CYS A 100 -1.84 -2.39 9.14
C CYS A 100 -1.76 -1.21 10.11
N ALA A 101 -2.85 -0.45 10.21
CA ALA A 101 -3.03 0.54 11.25
C ALA A 101 -4.10 0.01 12.22
N ASP A 102 -3.70 -0.17 13.47
CA ASP A 102 -4.55 -0.66 14.55
C ASP A 102 -4.90 0.49 15.51
N VAL A 103 -6.20 0.67 15.77
CA VAL A 103 -6.67 1.77 16.60
C VAL A 103 -6.56 1.41 18.07
N GLY A 104 -5.86 2.27 18.81
CA GLY A 104 -5.57 2.18 20.23
C GLY A 104 -6.79 2.22 21.14
N GLN A 105 -6.57 1.86 22.42
CA GLN A 105 -7.61 1.91 23.44
C GLN A 105 -7.80 3.31 24.02
N GLY A 106 -6.71 3.97 24.37
CA GLY A 106 -6.74 5.25 25.06
C GLY A 106 -5.40 5.97 25.17
N SER A 107 -4.28 5.33 24.83
CA SER A 107 -2.95 5.91 25.05
C SER A 107 -2.13 6.04 23.77
N TYR A 108 -2.16 5.02 22.90
CA TYR A 108 -1.30 4.94 21.72
C TYR A 108 -2.02 4.40 20.50
N GLU A 109 -1.76 5.01 19.36
CA GLU A 109 -2.13 4.52 18.03
C GLU A 109 -0.91 3.86 17.37
N GLU A 110 -1.12 2.83 16.54
CA GLU A 110 0.00 2.02 16.04
C GLU A 110 -0.08 1.61 14.56
N ILE A 111 1.09 1.33 13.98
CA ILE A 111 1.26 0.76 12.65
C ILE A 111 2.12 -0.50 12.73
N ASP A 112 1.63 -1.58 12.12
CA ASP A 112 2.27 -2.89 12.09
C ASP A 112 2.65 -3.33 10.69
N ILE A 113 3.71 -4.14 10.63
CA ILE A 113 3.97 -5.03 9.50
C ILE A 113 3.45 -6.43 9.84
N VAL A 114 2.33 -6.79 9.22
CA VAL A 114 1.61 -8.01 9.58
C VAL A 114 2.19 -9.23 8.85
N ASN A 115 2.75 -10.14 9.65
CA ASN A 115 3.32 -11.42 9.25
C ASN A 115 2.47 -12.60 9.72
N LYS A 116 2.50 -13.68 8.92
CA LYS A 116 1.79 -14.94 9.17
C LYS A 116 2.19 -15.55 10.52
N GLY A 117 1.20 -15.98 11.31
CA GLY A 117 1.39 -16.72 12.55
C GLY A 117 1.96 -15.89 13.70
N LYS A 118 1.74 -14.57 13.69
CA LYS A 118 2.24 -13.65 14.72
C LYS A 118 1.12 -13.07 15.58
N ASN A 119 1.49 -12.77 16.83
CA ASN A 119 0.67 -12.12 17.84
C ASN A 119 1.08 -10.65 17.99
N TYR A 120 0.16 -9.71 17.81
CA TYR A 120 0.39 -8.26 17.91
C TYR A 120 0.06 -7.71 19.30
N GLY A 121 -0.24 -8.60 20.25
CA GLY A 121 -0.11 -8.30 21.66
C GLY A 121 -1.32 -7.68 22.33
N TRP A 122 -2.33 -7.15 21.62
CA TRP A 122 -3.54 -6.67 22.28
C TRP A 122 -4.29 -7.84 22.97
N ARG A 123 -4.70 -7.74 24.24
CA ARG A 123 -4.63 -6.59 25.16
C ARG A 123 -3.51 -6.61 26.20
N ILE A 124 -2.47 -7.42 25.99
CA ILE A 124 -1.28 -7.43 26.84
C ILE A 124 -0.50 -6.12 26.66
N MET A 125 -0.40 -5.66 25.41
CA MET A 125 0.23 -4.39 25.03
C MET A 125 -0.74 -3.43 24.35
N GLU A 126 -0.48 -2.13 24.47
CA GLU A 126 -1.04 -1.04 23.67
C GLU A 126 0.15 -0.25 23.11
N GLY A 127 0.40 -0.33 21.80
CA GLY A 127 1.68 0.11 21.27
C GLY A 127 2.83 -0.76 21.81
N ASN A 128 3.94 -0.11 22.16
CA ASN A 128 5.10 -0.71 22.81
C ASN A 128 4.98 -0.78 24.34
N HIS A 129 3.81 -0.46 24.90
CA HIS A 129 3.60 -0.30 26.32
C HIS A 129 2.74 -1.42 26.89
N CYS A 130 3.07 -1.83 28.12
CA CYS A 130 2.25 -2.78 28.84
C CYS A 130 0.88 -2.17 29.16
N PHE A 131 -0.17 -2.89 28.78
CA PHE A 131 -1.55 -2.48 29.02
C PHE A 131 -2.19 -3.31 30.14
N ASN A 132 -2.10 -4.65 30.04
CA ASN A 132 -2.69 -5.55 31.03
C ASN A 132 -1.78 -6.78 31.31
N PRO A 133 -1.02 -6.76 32.41
CA PRO A 133 -0.93 -5.71 33.44
C PRO A 133 -0.28 -4.42 32.91
N SER A 134 -0.50 -3.29 33.59
CA SER A 134 0.01 -1.97 33.16
C SER A 134 1.53 -1.81 33.28
N THR A 135 2.21 -2.74 33.96
CA THR A 135 3.68 -2.80 34.07
C THR A 135 4.12 -4.25 34.08
N ASN A 136 5.35 -4.52 33.62
CA ASN A 136 5.98 -5.85 33.64
C ASN A 136 5.13 -6.96 32.98
N CYS A 137 4.40 -6.62 31.91
CA CYS A 137 3.68 -7.59 31.10
C CYS A 137 4.63 -8.55 30.40
N ASP A 138 4.20 -9.80 30.21
CA ASP A 138 4.97 -10.78 29.43
C ASP A 138 4.86 -10.47 27.93
N THR A 139 6.00 -10.17 27.32
CA THR A 139 6.08 -9.85 25.89
C THR A 139 6.59 -11.00 25.05
N THR A 140 6.75 -12.19 25.65
CA THR A 140 7.25 -13.38 24.97
C THR A 140 6.34 -13.76 23.79
N GLY A 141 6.92 -13.78 22.59
CA GLY A 141 6.20 -14.13 21.37
C GLY A 141 5.29 -13.03 20.81
N LEU A 142 5.30 -11.83 21.39
CA LEU A 142 4.59 -10.67 20.86
C LEU A 142 5.44 -9.94 19.82
N VAL A 143 4.78 -9.39 18.80
CA VAL A 143 5.37 -8.52 17.79
C VAL A 143 5.02 -7.08 18.15
N LYS A 144 6.04 -6.23 18.20
CA LYS A 144 5.90 -4.81 18.45
C LYS A 144 5.52 -4.06 17.16
N PRO A 145 4.77 -2.95 17.26
CA PRO A 145 4.52 -2.11 16.10
C PRO A 145 5.81 -1.49 15.57
N ILE A 146 5.84 -1.21 14.27
CA ILE A 146 6.98 -0.52 13.64
C ILE A 146 6.94 0.99 13.89
N PHE A 147 5.80 1.51 14.33
CA PHE A 147 5.60 2.91 14.69
C PHE A 147 4.37 3.06 15.60
N GLU A 148 4.46 3.97 16.55
CA GLU A 148 3.35 4.38 17.41
C GLU A 148 3.38 5.90 17.64
N TYR A 149 2.25 6.46 18.04
CA TYR A 149 2.20 7.84 18.56
C TYR A 149 1.19 7.96 19.70
N PRO A 150 1.44 8.85 20.68
CA PRO A 150 0.55 9.02 21.82
C PRO A 150 -0.74 9.77 21.45
N HIS A 151 -1.77 9.60 22.27
CA HIS A 151 -3.06 10.25 22.07
C HIS A 151 -3.03 11.79 22.15
N SER A 152 -1.91 12.38 22.59
CA SER A 152 -1.67 13.83 22.49
C SER A 152 -1.52 14.30 21.03
N ASP A 153 -1.16 13.40 20.12
CA ASP A 153 -0.81 13.74 18.73
C ASP A 153 -1.94 13.40 17.74
N GLY A 154 -2.82 12.45 18.10
CA GLY A 154 -4.01 12.00 17.35
C GLY A 154 -4.79 10.95 18.17
N LEU A 155 -6.04 10.64 17.84
CA LEU A 155 -6.92 9.79 18.68
C LEU A 155 -7.47 8.54 18.00
N SER A 156 -7.24 8.38 16.70
CA SER A 156 -7.81 7.28 15.93
C SER A 156 -7.13 7.22 14.57
N ILE A 157 -6.14 6.32 14.45
CA ILE A 157 -5.39 6.14 13.21
C ILE A 157 -6.27 5.51 12.13
N ASN A 158 -6.22 6.06 10.92
CA ASN A 158 -6.99 5.53 9.79
C ASN A 158 -6.18 4.59 8.88
N GLY A 159 -4.85 4.57 9.03
CA GLY A 159 -3.94 3.94 8.08
C GLY A 159 -3.97 4.59 6.70
N GLY A 160 -3.40 3.92 5.69
CA GLY A 160 -3.46 4.39 4.30
C GLY A 160 -2.77 3.46 3.31
N TYR A 161 -1.88 4.00 2.46
CA TYR A 161 -1.24 3.26 1.37
C TYR A 161 0.23 3.64 1.21
N VAL A 162 1.04 2.70 0.72
CA VAL A 162 2.39 3.02 0.26
C VAL A 162 2.31 3.77 -1.06
N SER A 163 2.99 4.91 -1.14
CA SER A 163 2.97 5.78 -2.32
C SER A 163 3.83 5.21 -3.45
N TYR A 164 3.21 5.00 -4.62
CA TYR A 164 3.89 4.62 -5.85
C TYR A 164 3.41 5.43 -7.07
N GLY A 165 2.44 6.32 -6.90
CA GLY A 165 1.89 7.15 -7.96
C GLY A 165 2.76 8.35 -8.28
N ASN A 166 2.61 8.88 -9.49
CA ASN A 166 3.35 10.05 -9.95
C ASN A 166 2.87 11.35 -9.31
N SER A 167 1.71 11.38 -8.65
CA SER A 167 1.20 12.58 -7.99
C SER A 167 2.02 12.98 -6.76
N LEU A 168 2.86 12.08 -6.24
CA LEU A 168 3.67 12.26 -5.03
C LEU A 168 5.10 11.72 -5.24
N PRO A 169 5.88 12.27 -6.20
CA PRO A 169 7.15 11.70 -6.63
C PRO A 169 8.17 11.61 -5.50
N ASN A 170 8.19 12.60 -4.60
CA ASN A 170 9.12 12.67 -3.46
C ASN A 170 8.73 11.73 -2.29
N LEU A 171 7.57 11.08 -2.37
CA LEU A 171 7.07 10.18 -1.32
C LEU A 171 7.09 8.72 -1.74
N ARG A 172 7.68 8.40 -2.90
CA ARG A 172 7.70 7.03 -3.42
C ARG A 172 8.29 6.04 -2.40
N GLY A 173 7.57 4.96 -2.12
CA GLY A 173 7.94 3.93 -1.16
C GLY A 173 7.61 4.25 0.31
N LYS A 174 7.13 5.46 0.62
CA LYS A 174 6.69 5.82 1.97
C LYS A 174 5.23 5.42 2.20
N TYR A 175 4.90 4.99 3.42
CA TYR A 175 3.54 4.67 3.82
C TYR A 175 2.81 5.94 4.26
N LEU A 176 1.75 6.31 3.55
CA LEU A 176 0.94 7.48 3.88
C LEU A 176 -0.20 7.05 4.80
N TYR A 177 -0.37 7.78 5.89
CA TYR A 177 -1.39 7.52 6.90
C TYR A 177 -1.92 8.83 7.46
N GLY A 178 -3.05 8.76 8.13
CA GLY A 178 -3.65 9.90 8.80
C GLY A 178 -4.43 9.48 10.03
N ASP A 179 -4.93 10.49 10.72
CA ASP A 179 -5.64 10.34 11.98
C ASP A 179 -6.94 11.14 11.95
N TRP A 180 -8.02 10.52 12.45
CA TRP A 180 -9.37 11.04 12.32
C TRP A 180 -9.54 12.36 13.06
N SER A 181 -8.98 12.51 14.28
CA SER A 181 -9.22 13.67 15.14
C SER A 181 -8.31 14.84 14.80
N SER A 182 -7.01 14.57 14.64
CA SER A 182 -6.01 15.59 14.36
C SER A 182 -6.07 16.07 12.90
N LYS A 183 -6.67 15.26 12.01
CA LYS A 183 -6.77 15.50 10.56
C LYS A 183 -5.42 15.53 9.84
N LYS A 184 -4.33 15.28 10.56
CA LYS A 184 -2.98 15.30 10.01
C LYS A 184 -2.78 14.09 9.10
N VAL A 185 -1.98 14.30 8.06
CA VAL A 185 -1.55 13.27 7.12
C VAL A 185 -0.03 13.25 7.11
N TRP A 186 0.55 12.08 7.28
CA TRP A 186 1.98 11.86 7.39
C TRP A 186 2.48 10.86 6.36
N ALA A 187 3.79 10.89 6.12
CA ALA A 187 4.53 9.85 5.43
C ALA A 187 5.48 9.15 6.41
N LEU A 188 5.39 7.83 6.49
CA LEU A 188 6.27 6.97 7.26
C LEU A 188 7.30 6.31 6.34
N THR A 189 8.56 6.39 6.72
CA THR A 189 9.68 5.71 6.04
C THR A 189 10.15 4.53 6.88
N TYR A 190 10.10 3.33 6.31
CA TYR A 190 10.54 2.10 6.94
C TYR A 190 11.14 1.14 5.91
N ASP A 191 12.39 0.77 6.12
CA ASP A 191 13.17 -0.13 5.26
C ASP A 191 13.39 -1.53 5.88
N GLY A 192 12.99 -1.71 7.15
CA GLY A 192 13.19 -2.95 7.91
C GLY A 192 14.56 -3.09 8.56
N ILE A 193 15.41 -2.05 8.49
CA ILE A 193 16.76 -2.06 9.04
C ILE A 193 16.93 -0.86 10.00
N ASN A 194 16.56 0.32 9.53
CA ASN A 194 16.71 1.57 10.26
C ASN A 194 15.45 1.90 11.07
N PRO A 195 15.59 2.68 12.16
CA PRO A 195 14.44 3.19 12.89
C PRO A 195 13.46 3.91 11.96
N THR A 196 12.18 3.64 12.16
CA THR A 196 11.11 4.28 11.42
C THR A 196 11.13 5.80 11.63
N THR A 197 10.92 6.57 10.56
CA THR A 197 10.81 8.03 10.63
C THR A 197 9.48 8.49 10.03
N THR A 198 8.94 9.59 10.55
CA THR A 198 7.70 10.20 10.07
C THR A 198 7.91 11.64 9.64
N GLN A 199 7.18 12.05 8.61
CA GLN A 199 7.15 13.41 8.07
C GLN A 199 5.69 13.86 7.97
N LEU A 200 5.33 14.97 8.64
CA LEU A 200 4.02 15.60 8.42
C LEU A 200 3.97 16.16 7.00
N LEU A 201 2.93 15.81 6.25
CA LEU A 201 2.73 16.27 4.88
C LEU A 201 1.74 17.44 4.82
N THR A 202 0.60 17.28 5.49
CA THR A 202 -0.49 18.26 5.44
C THR A 202 -1.50 17.98 6.56
N THR A 203 -2.49 18.87 6.67
CA THR A 203 -3.67 18.70 7.51
C THR A 203 -4.89 18.73 6.61
N ALA A 204 -5.72 17.69 6.67
CA ALA A 204 -6.97 17.60 5.93
C ALA A 204 -7.98 18.66 6.41
N PRO A 205 -8.88 19.14 5.53
CA PRO A 205 -9.84 20.19 5.86
C PRO A 205 -10.88 19.75 6.90
N SER A 206 -11.16 18.46 7.01
CA SER A 206 -12.04 17.90 8.04
C SER A 206 -11.60 16.50 8.47
N ASN A 207 -12.34 15.88 9.40
CA ASN A 207 -11.98 14.57 9.96
C ASN A 207 -11.83 13.51 8.88
N ILE A 208 -10.73 12.75 8.95
CA ILE A 208 -10.38 11.72 7.98
C ILE A 208 -11.14 10.45 8.31
N ALA A 209 -11.92 9.95 7.35
CA ALA A 209 -12.63 8.68 7.49
C ALA A 209 -11.79 7.50 6.99
N SER A 210 -11.10 7.68 5.85
CA SER A 210 -10.23 6.68 5.26
C SER A 210 -9.38 7.27 4.14
N PHE A 211 -8.59 6.41 3.52
CA PHE A 211 -7.88 6.70 2.29
C PHE A 211 -8.37 5.80 1.14
N GLY A 212 -8.30 6.31 -0.08
CA GLY A 212 -8.52 5.57 -1.33
C GLY A 212 -7.26 5.54 -2.20
N MET A 213 -7.15 4.55 -3.08
CA MET A 213 -6.12 4.52 -4.12
C MET A 213 -6.73 4.08 -5.44
N ASP A 214 -6.47 4.81 -6.53
CA ASP A 214 -6.97 4.48 -7.85
C ASP A 214 -6.03 3.52 -8.63
N LYS A 215 -6.41 3.19 -9.88
CA LYS A 215 -5.60 2.35 -10.78
C LYS A 215 -4.22 2.94 -11.09
N ASN A 216 -4.11 4.27 -11.08
CA ASN A 216 -2.88 5.03 -11.36
C ASN A 216 -2.04 5.27 -10.10
N LYS A 217 -2.39 4.65 -8.97
CA LYS A 217 -1.74 4.78 -7.67
C LYS A 217 -1.78 6.21 -7.10
N ASN A 218 -2.73 7.03 -7.55
CA ASN A 218 -3.05 8.28 -6.88
C ASN A 218 -3.73 7.95 -5.55
N ILE A 219 -3.33 8.64 -4.49
CA ILE A 219 -3.88 8.45 -3.15
C ILE A 219 -4.88 9.56 -2.85
N TYR A 220 -5.99 9.18 -2.25
CA TYR A 220 -7.09 10.05 -1.89
C TYR A 220 -7.36 10.00 -0.39
N VAL A 221 -7.78 11.12 0.19
CA VAL A 221 -8.25 11.24 1.57
C VAL A 221 -9.76 11.45 1.54
N LEU A 222 -10.49 10.60 2.25
CA LEU A 222 -11.94 10.69 2.36
C LEU A 222 -12.26 11.39 3.67
N CYS A 223 -12.99 12.50 3.61
CA CYS A 223 -13.26 13.34 4.75
C CYS A 223 -14.77 13.38 5.06
N THR A 224 -15.14 13.20 6.33
CA THR A 224 -16.56 13.14 6.74
C THR A 224 -17.16 14.51 7.04
N GLY A 225 -16.37 15.49 7.47
CA GLY A 225 -16.93 16.79 7.90
C GLY A 225 -17.49 17.63 6.75
N ASP A 226 -16.87 17.53 5.58
CA ASP A 226 -17.33 18.17 4.33
C ASP A 226 -17.88 17.17 3.30
N SER A 227 -17.86 15.87 3.62
CA SER A 227 -18.29 14.77 2.74
C SER A 227 -17.57 14.74 1.39
N LYS A 228 -16.30 15.15 1.35
CA LYS A 228 -15.48 15.21 0.11
C LYS A 228 -14.37 14.17 0.06
N ILE A 229 -13.92 13.92 -1.16
CA ILE A 229 -12.74 13.11 -1.47
C ILE A 229 -11.68 14.06 -2.02
N TYR A 230 -10.53 14.10 -1.36
CA TYR A 230 -9.38 14.93 -1.73
C TYR A 230 -8.29 14.07 -2.33
N LYS A 231 -7.70 14.50 -3.45
CA LYS A 231 -6.52 13.86 -4.01
C LYS A 231 -5.26 14.45 -3.36
N LEU A 232 -4.33 13.60 -2.92
CA LEU A 232 -3.00 14.05 -2.50
C LEU A 232 -2.12 14.35 -3.71
N ILE A 233 -1.61 15.58 -3.75
CA ILE A 233 -0.71 16.09 -4.79
C ILE A 233 0.52 16.73 -4.14
N ASP A 234 1.66 16.65 -4.82
CA ASP A 234 2.89 17.33 -4.41
C ASP A 234 2.92 18.75 -5.00
N ASN A 235 2.75 19.76 -4.14
CA ASN A 235 2.75 21.17 -4.52
C ASN A 235 4.17 21.79 -4.55
N THR A 236 5.23 21.00 -4.33
CA THR A 236 6.62 21.50 -4.45
C THR A 236 7.08 21.64 -5.89
N VAL A 237 6.29 21.12 -6.84
CA VAL A 237 6.35 21.53 -8.24
C VAL A 237 5.47 22.76 -8.36
N GLY A 238 6.04 23.88 -8.82
CA GLY A 238 5.41 25.21 -8.86
C GLY A 238 3.95 25.19 -9.35
N THR A 239 3.18 26.13 -8.80
CA THR A 239 1.77 26.40 -9.06
C THR A 239 1.34 26.17 -10.51
N GLU A 240 0.72 25.02 -10.75
CA GLU A 240 -0.33 24.89 -11.75
C GLU A 240 -1.51 24.19 -11.06
N PRO A 241 -2.73 24.76 -11.11
CA PRO A 241 -3.90 24.11 -10.56
C PRO A 241 -4.08 22.72 -11.20
N TYR A 242 -4.20 21.68 -10.38
CA TYR A 242 -4.56 20.33 -10.82
C TYR A 242 -6.04 20.31 -11.24
N GLU A 243 -6.34 20.89 -12.40
CA GLU A 243 -7.34 20.35 -13.31
C GLU A 243 -6.99 18.86 -13.52
N THR A 244 -7.98 18.00 -13.78
CA THR A 244 -7.73 16.63 -14.24
C THR A 244 -7.08 16.67 -15.62
N ASN A 245 -5.82 17.09 -15.69
CA ASN A 245 -5.04 17.14 -16.90
C ASN A 245 -4.59 15.71 -17.17
N PHE A 246 -5.41 15.00 -17.95
CA PHE A 246 -4.84 14.08 -18.92
C PHE A 246 -3.73 14.83 -19.65
N PRO A 247 -2.60 14.18 -19.99
CA PRO A 247 -1.57 14.84 -20.77
C PRO A 247 -2.23 15.51 -21.98
N THR A 248 -1.99 16.79 -22.20
CA THR A 248 -2.55 17.48 -23.38
C THR A 248 -1.79 17.10 -24.65
N GLU A 249 -0.61 16.50 -24.49
CA GLU A 249 0.29 16.10 -25.56
C GLU A 249 0.86 14.70 -25.34
N PHE A 250 1.31 14.10 -26.44
CA PHE A 250 2.16 12.92 -26.38
C PHE A 250 3.61 13.34 -26.08
N SER A 251 4.31 12.60 -25.22
CA SER A 251 5.72 12.86 -24.98
C SER A 251 6.50 11.61 -24.61
N LEU A 252 7.78 11.58 -24.95
CA LEU A 252 8.75 10.60 -24.45
C LEU A 252 9.79 11.36 -23.62
N LYS A 253 9.87 11.06 -22.32
CA LYS A 253 10.84 11.68 -21.41
C LYS A 253 12.18 10.97 -21.49
N GLN A 254 13.24 11.69 -21.12
CA GLN A 254 14.56 11.08 -20.98
C GLN A 254 14.51 9.96 -19.93
N ASN A 255 15.11 8.81 -20.22
CA ASN A 255 15.16 7.71 -19.27
C ASN A 255 15.96 8.11 -18.01
N TYR A 256 15.60 7.56 -16.85
CA TYR A 256 16.32 7.77 -15.59
C TYR A 256 16.56 6.45 -14.85
N PRO A 257 17.78 6.20 -14.34
CA PRO A 257 18.99 7.00 -14.54
C PRO A 257 19.47 7.01 -16.01
N ASN A 258 20.26 8.00 -16.42
CA ASN A 258 20.98 8.01 -17.70
C ASN A 258 22.29 8.83 -17.55
N PRO A 259 23.48 8.21 -17.58
CA PRO A 259 23.74 6.81 -17.87
C PRO A 259 23.15 5.82 -16.85
N PHE A 260 22.94 4.56 -17.24
CA PHE A 260 22.33 3.52 -16.40
C PHE A 260 23.13 2.22 -16.38
N ASN A 261 22.93 1.40 -15.35
CA ASN A 261 23.56 0.08 -15.19
C ASN A 261 22.71 -0.88 -14.32
N PRO A 262 22.29 -2.05 -14.84
CA PRO A 262 21.84 -2.25 -16.22
C PRO A 262 20.38 -1.79 -16.41
N VAL A 263 19.75 -1.22 -15.37
CA VAL A 263 18.32 -0.92 -15.32
C VAL A 263 18.05 0.57 -15.43
N THR A 264 17.04 0.95 -16.21
CA THR A 264 16.51 2.31 -16.29
C THR A 264 14.98 2.31 -16.36
N TYR A 265 14.38 3.47 -16.12
CA TYR A 265 12.95 3.71 -16.34
C TYR A 265 12.73 4.65 -17.51
N ILE A 266 11.80 4.29 -18.40
CA ILE A 266 11.39 5.10 -19.56
C ILE A 266 9.99 5.61 -19.28
N GLN A 267 9.81 6.93 -19.31
CA GLN A 267 8.54 7.58 -19.04
C GLN A 267 7.98 8.22 -20.31
N PHE A 268 6.67 8.14 -20.49
CA PHE A 268 5.98 8.75 -21.62
C PHE A 268 4.55 9.14 -21.26
N ASN A 269 4.00 10.08 -22.00
CA ASN A 269 2.65 10.58 -21.82
C ASN A 269 1.81 10.27 -23.06
N LEU A 270 0.56 9.85 -22.86
CA LEU A 270 -0.45 9.67 -23.91
C LEU A 270 -1.60 10.63 -23.65
N LYS A 271 -1.91 11.47 -24.64
CA LYS A 271 -3.03 12.43 -24.51
C LYS A 271 -4.40 11.79 -24.66
N GLU A 272 -4.46 10.64 -25.32
CA GLU A 272 -5.66 9.89 -25.61
C GLU A 272 -5.35 8.38 -25.63
N LYS A 273 -6.39 7.55 -25.61
CA LYS A 273 -6.20 6.10 -25.79
C LYS A 273 -5.45 5.84 -27.10
N SER A 274 -4.41 5.03 -27.05
CA SER A 274 -3.50 4.81 -28.18
C SER A 274 -2.97 3.38 -28.21
N GLU A 275 -2.77 2.85 -29.42
CA GLU A 275 -1.89 1.69 -29.63
C GLU A 275 -0.45 2.18 -29.57
N ILE A 276 0.37 1.59 -28.71
CA ILE A 276 1.75 2.05 -28.48
C ILE A 276 2.77 0.96 -28.68
N THR A 277 3.93 1.33 -29.23
CA THR A 277 5.11 0.48 -29.32
C THR A 277 6.32 1.25 -28.80
N LEU A 278 7.09 0.61 -27.92
CA LEU A 278 8.34 1.14 -27.38
C LEU A 278 9.48 0.18 -27.76
N GLU A 279 10.46 0.67 -28.49
CA GLU A 279 11.52 -0.12 -29.11
C GLU A 279 12.90 0.42 -28.74
N VAL A 280 13.90 -0.46 -28.70
CA VAL A 280 15.31 -0.10 -28.46
C VAL A 280 16.13 -0.37 -29.70
N TYR A 281 16.93 0.60 -30.09
CA TYR A 281 17.84 0.53 -31.24
C TYR A 281 19.29 0.76 -30.79
N ASN A 282 20.25 0.17 -31.49
CA ASN A 282 21.68 0.48 -31.31
C ASN A 282 22.11 1.68 -32.18
N MET A 283 23.41 2.03 -32.16
CA MET A 283 23.94 3.17 -32.93
C MET A 283 23.87 2.98 -34.45
N GLU A 284 23.85 1.73 -34.94
CA GLU A 284 23.68 1.41 -36.36
C GLU A 284 22.20 1.45 -36.81
N GLY A 285 21.26 1.72 -35.90
CA GLY A 285 19.82 1.74 -36.20
C GLY A 285 19.18 0.35 -36.28
N LYS A 286 19.85 -0.70 -35.80
CA LYS A 286 19.28 -2.04 -35.67
C LYS A 286 18.34 -2.09 -34.46
N CYS A 287 17.10 -2.55 -34.66
CA CYS A 287 16.18 -2.83 -33.56
C CYS A 287 16.71 -4.02 -32.74
N MET A 288 16.97 -3.76 -31.46
CA MET A 288 17.51 -4.70 -30.49
C MET A 288 16.40 -5.40 -29.70
N GLY A 289 15.21 -4.79 -29.60
CA GLY A 289 14.06 -5.38 -28.95
C GLY A 289 12.89 -4.42 -28.74
N ILE A 290 11.72 -5.00 -28.47
CA ILE A 290 10.49 -4.28 -28.14
C ILE A 290 10.29 -4.36 -26.62
N ILE A 291 10.20 -3.21 -25.97
CA ILE A 291 9.95 -3.10 -24.52
C ILE A 291 8.46 -3.23 -24.22
N LEU A 292 7.62 -2.62 -25.06
CA LEU A 292 6.18 -2.54 -24.85
C LEU A 292 5.47 -2.51 -26.21
N ASN A 293 4.38 -3.28 -26.36
CA ASN A 293 3.52 -3.23 -27.54
C ASN A 293 2.08 -3.58 -27.15
N GLU A 294 1.28 -2.57 -26.80
CA GLU A 294 -0.09 -2.76 -26.31
C GLU A 294 -0.94 -1.49 -26.44
N SER A 295 -2.25 -1.63 -26.28
CA SER A 295 -3.20 -0.53 -26.17
C SER A 295 -3.18 0.08 -24.77
N LYS A 296 -3.09 1.42 -24.66
CA LYS A 296 -3.13 2.14 -23.37
C LYS A 296 -4.08 3.32 -23.41
N ASP A 297 -4.77 3.59 -22.30
CA ASP A 297 -5.62 4.79 -22.13
C ASP A 297 -4.79 6.09 -22.11
N ALA A 298 -5.45 7.25 -22.16
CA ALA A 298 -4.81 8.52 -21.87
C ALA A 298 -4.18 8.52 -20.46
N GLY A 299 -2.95 8.99 -20.33
CA GLY A 299 -2.25 9.03 -19.05
C GLY A 299 -0.73 9.11 -19.15
N GLU A 300 -0.08 9.23 -18.00
CA GLU A 300 1.37 9.15 -17.89
C GLU A 300 1.78 7.73 -17.50
N TYR A 301 2.85 7.23 -18.11
CA TYR A 301 3.32 5.86 -17.94
C TYR A 301 4.82 5.82 -17.69
N GLY A 302 5.27 4.78 -16.99
CA GLY A 302 6.67 4.47 -16.75
C GLY A 302 6.93 2.98 -16.90
N VAL A 303 7.93 2.61 -17.68
CA VAL A 303 8.29 1.21 -17.97
C VAL A 303 9.72 0.95 -17.53
N ARG A 304 9.95 -0.14 -16.81
CA ARG A 304 11.29 -0.60 -16.43
C ARG A 304 11.93 -1.31 -17.62
N PHE A 305 13.13 -0.88 -18.00
CA PHE A 305 13.96 -1.53 -19.01
C PHE A 305 15.22 -2.12 -18.36
N ASP A 306 15.48 -3.39 -18.63
CA ASP A 306 16.62 -4.15 -18.10
C ASP A 306 17.56 -4.54 -19.24
N ALA A 307 18.72 -3.89 -19.29
CA ALA A 307 19.71 -4.07 -20.34
C ALA A 307 20.82 -5.05 -19.93
N SER A 308 20.54 -5.99 -19.02
CA SER A 308 21.53 -6.97 -18.55
C SER A 308 22.12 -7.82 -19.67
N ASN A 309 21.41 -8.01 -20.79
CA ASN A 309 21.90 -8.76 -21.96
C ASN A 309 22.49 -7.86 -23.08
N TYR A 310 22.65 -6.56 -22.83
CA TYR A 310 23.16 -5.58 -23.80
C TYR A 310 24.61 -5.21 -23.47
N SER A 311 25.43 -4.89 -24.46
CA SER A 311 26.81 -4.40 -24.23
C SER A 311 26.81 -2.93 -23.81
N SER A 312 27.79 -2.46 -23.04
CA SER A 312 27.97 -1.03 -22.76
C SER A 312 27.99 -0.22 -24.05
N GLY A 313 27.32 0.93 -24.07
CA GLY A 313 27.22 1.74 -25.28
C GLY A 313 26.01 2.66 -25.32
N ILE A 314 25.82 3.29 -26.47
CA ILE A 314 24.71 4.19 -26.74
C ILE A 314 23.58 3.41 -27.42
N TYR A 315 22.38 3.59 -26.90
CA TYR A 315 21.14 3.03 -27.42
C TYR A 315 20.13 4.15 -27.65
N TYR A 316 19.10 3.87 -28.44
CA TYR A 316 18.01 4.79 -28.70
C TYR A 316 16.70 4.11 -28.36
N CYS A 317 15.93 4.70 -27.44
CA CYS A 317 14.56 4.29 -27.18
C CYS A 317 13.64 5.10 -28.08
N LYS A 318 12.84 4.43 -28.90
CA LYS A 318 11.83 5.04 -29.76
C LYS A 318 10.45 4.65 -29.28
N ILE A 319 9.55 5.63 -29.17
CA ILE A 319 8.12 5.39 -29.01
C ILE A 319 7.42 5.68 -30.33
N SER A 320 6.43 4.86 -30.66
CA SER A 320 5.42 5.13 -31.67
C SER A 320 4.04 4.93 -31.03
N ALA A 321 3.14 5.90 -31.19
CA ALA A 321 1.80 5.86 -30.65
C ALA A 321 0.78 6.30 -31.72
N GLN A 322 -0.29 5.51 -31.89
CA GLN A 322 -1.42 5.83 -32.75
C GLN A 322 -2.67 5.97 -31.87
N GLY A 323 -3.13 7.20 -31.72
CA GLY A 323 -4.29 7.53 -30.90
C GLY A 323 -5.62 7.24 -31.60
N ILE A 324 -6.67 7.01 -30.80
CA ILE A 324 -8.02 6.71 -31.30
C ILE A 324 -8.64 7.83 -32.14
N SER A 325 -8.16 9.07 -32.05
CA SER A 325 -8.59 10.17 -32.92
C SER A 325 -7.93 10.15 -34.31
N GLY A 326 -7.04 9.19 -34.57
CA GLY A 326 -6.19 9.13 -35.76
C GLY A 326 -4.87 9.90 -35.61
N SER A 327 -4.57 10.43 -34.43
CA SER A 327 -3.32 11.13 -34.16
C SER A 327 -2.13 10.17 -34.11
N ASN A 328 -1.00 10.55 -34.71
CA ASN A 328 0.23 9.75 -34.68
C ASN A 328 1.35 10.52 -33.97
N PHE A 329 2.07 9.83 -33.10
CA PHE A 329 3.23 10.37 -32.40
C PHE A 329 4.42 9.43 -32.54
N THR A 330 5.59 9.99 -32.77
CA THR A 330 6.86 9.25 -32.70
C THR A 330 7.92 10.14 -32.09
N SER A 331 8.70 9.58 -31.17
CA SER A 331 9.81 10.30 -30.54
C SER A 331 10.93 9.33 -30.19
N THR A 332 12.15 9.83 -30.06
CA THR A 332 13.34 9.02 -29.79
C THR A 332 14.22 9.70 -28.75
N LYS A 333 14.73 8.93 -27.78
CA LYS A 333 15.65 9.39 -26.74
C LYS A 333 16.89 8.52 -26.68
N LYS A 334 18.05 9.18 -26.58
CA LYS A 334 19.35 8.53 -26.41
C LYS A 334 19.48 7.99 -24.99
N MET A 335 19.87 6.74 -24.84
CA MET A 335 20.18 6.08 -23.57
C MET A 335 21.66 5.67 -23.58
N VAL A 336 22.33 5.79 -22.44
CA VAL A 336 23.75 5.44 -22.28
C VAL A 336 23.86 4.33 -21.23
N LEU A 337 24.19 3.12 -21.68
CA LEU A 337 24.44 1.97 -20.80
C LEU A 337 25.92 1.92 -20.45
N LEU A 338 26.24 1.96 -19.15
CA LEU A 338 27.60 1.83 -18.63
C LEU A 338 27.66 0.63 -17.69
N LYS A 339 28.15 -0.51 -18.17
CA LYS A 339 28.48 -1.66 -17.31
C LYS A 339 29.90 -1.61 -16.79
#